data_AF-A0A5T8QC69-F1
#
_entry.id   AF-A0A5T8QC69-F1
#
_cell.length_a   1.000
_cell.length_b   1.000
_cell.length_c   1.000
_cell.angle_alpha   90.00
_cell.angle_beta   90.00
_cell.angle_gamma   90.00
#
_symmetry.space_group_name_H-M   'P 1'
#
loop_
_entity.id
_entity.type
_entity.pdbx_description
1 polymer ?
#
loop_
_entity_poly.entity_id
_entity_poly.type
_entity_poly.pdbx_seq_one_letter_code
_entity_poly.pdbx_strand_id
1 'polypeptide(L)'
;MYPIATELKVGNNQLDSYLPVRNKNNDISWQFVTGLALSYALKRKIEAYDPDQFREDCKTHMQELLDEPAFWSVLERMYFSSQDIFRVSPLFLLFHAQFVGEKISAGSTADKRL
;
A
#
# COMPACT_ATOMS: atom_id res chain seq x y z
N MET A 1 -40.63 17.49 -27.79
CA MET A 1 -39.94 16.18 -27.75
C MET A 1 -39.82 15.73 -29.21
N TYR A 2 -38.60 15.65 -29.75
CA TYR A 2 -38.41 15.32 -31.16
C TYR A 2 -38.68 13.82 -31.41
N PRO A 3 -39.21 13.44 -32.59
CA PRO A 3 -39.50 12.05 -32.90
C PRO A 3 -38.20 11.22 -32.92
N ILE A 4 -38.26 10.03 -32.34
CA ILE A 4 -37.15 9.08 -32.33
C ILE A 4 -37.00 8.53 -33.74
N ALA A 5 -35.76 8.52 -34.27
CA ALA A 5 -35.48 8.02 -35.61
C ALA A 5 -35.82 6.52 -35.73
N THR A 6 -36.40 6.13 -36.86
CA THR A 6 -36.78 4.74 -37.20
C THR A 6 -35.58 3.83 -37.39
N GLU A 7 -34.46 4.36 -37.90
CA GLU A 7 -33.19 3.66 -37.99
C GLU A 7 -32.25 4.15 -36.88
N LEU A 8 -32.03 3.28 -35.89
CA LEU A 8 -31.11 3.55 -34.80
C LEU A 8 -29.69 3.20 -35.24
N LYS A 9 -28.80 4.21 -35.30
CA LYS A 9 -27.36 3.97 -35.42
C LYS A 9 -26.80 3.72 -34.03
N VAL A 10 -26.09 2.59 -33.87
CA VAL A 10 -25.34 2.32 -32.63
C VAL A 10 -24.28 3.41 -32.48
N GLY A 11 -24.44 4.27 -31.49
CA GLY A 11 -23.42 5.25 -31.12
C GLY A 11 -22.20 4.52 -30.58
N ASN A 12 -21.00 5.04 -30.85
CA ASN A 12 -19.82 4.61 -30.12
C ASN A 12 -20.05 5.02 -28.66
N ASN A 13 -20.25 4.04 -27.77
CA ASN A 13 -20.28 4.25 -26.33
C ASN A 13 -18.90 4.71 -25.86
N GLN A 14 -18.54 5.96 -26.16
CA GLN A 14 -17.43 6.62 -25.50
C GLN A 14 -17.93 6.88 -24.09
N LEU A 15 -17.33 6.17 -23.13
CA LEU A 15 -17.59 6.33 -21.71
C LEU A 15 -17.69 7.83 -21.39
N ASP A 16 -18.83 8.27 -20.89
CA ASP A 16 -18.85 9.52 -20.16
C ASP A 16 -17.95 9.33 -18.92
N SER A 17 -17.24 10.37 -18.52
CA SER A 17 -16.15 10.31 -17.55
C SER A 17 -16.59 9.97 -16.11
N TYR A 18 -17.76 9.34 -15.91
CA TYR A 18 -18.35 9.15 -14.59
C TYR A 18 -18.02 7.80 -13.92
N LEU A 19 -16.86 7.20 -14.30
CA LEU A 19 -16.14 6.00 -13.76
C LEU A 19 -16.18 4.80 -14.75
N PRO A 20 -15.11 3.98 -14.92
CA PRO A 20 -14.06 3.65 -13.95
C PRO A 20 -12.62 3.73 -14.48
N VAL A 21 -11.65 3.74 -13.58
CA VAL A 21 -10.21 3.56 -13.89
C VAL A 21 -10.05 2.28 -14.72
N ARG A 22 -9.71 2.42 -16.01
CA ARG A 22 -9.33 1.28 -16.87
C ARG A 22 -7.97 0.77 -16.41
N ASN A 23 -7.97 -0.16 -15.47
CA ASN A 23 -6.80 -0.98 -15.26
C ASN A 23 -6.76 -2.00 -16.40
N LYS A 24 -5.76 -1.94 -17.30
CA LYS A 24 -5.63 -2.77 -18.51
C LYS A 24 -5.37 -4.25 -18.16
N ASN A 25 -6.18 -4.85 -17.29
CA ASN A 25 -5.91 -6.10 -16.58
C ASN A 25 -4.61 -6.08 -15.76
N ASN A 26 -4.08 -4.91 -15.37
CA ASN A 26 -3.01 -4.94 -14.36
C ASN A 26 -3.64 -5.27 -13.01
N ASP A 27 -2.84 -5.78 -12.09
CA ASP A 27 -3.30 -5.98 -10.72
C ASP A 27 -3.35 -4.65 -9.98
N ILE A 28 -4.39 -4.46 -9.16
CA ILE A 28 -4.46 -3.34 -8.23
C ILE A 28 -3.82 -3.81 -6.94
N SER A 29 -2.71 -3.18 -6.54
CA SER A 29 -2.15 -3.39 -5.22
C SER A 29 -3.03 -2.69 -4.16
N TRP A 30 -3.95 -3.44 -3.58
CA TRP A 30 -4.85 -2.93 -2.52
C TRP A 30 -4.08 -2.48 -1.27
N GLN A 31 -2.91 -3.06 -1.01
CA GLN A 31 -2.03 -2.62 0.07
C GLN A 31 -1.54 -1.19 -0.19
N PHE A 32 -1.09 -0.90 -1.41
CA PHE A 32 -0.68 0.43 -1.81
C PHE A 32 -1.84 1.44 -1.70
N VAL A 33 -3.02 1.07 -2.20
CA VAL A 33 -4.23 1.92 -2.09
C VAL A 33 -4.57 2.20 -0.62
N THR A 34 -4.46 1.20 0.24
CA THR A 34 -4.72 1.32 1.68
C THR A 34 -3.73 2.28 2.35
N GLY A 35 -2.43 2.10 2.11
CA GLY A 35 -1.40 3.00 2.61
C GLY A 35 -1.60 4.44 2.14
N LEU A 36 -1.93 4.62 0.86
CA LEU A 36 -2.19 5.94 0.28
C LEU A 36 -3.41 6.61 0.93
N ALA A 37 -4.54 5.90 1.01
CA ALA A 37 -5.76 6.40 1.63
C ALA A 37 -5.53 6.79 3.11
N LEU A 38 -4.82 5.96 3.86
CA LEU A 38 -4.46 6.23 5.26
C LEU A 38 -3.53 7.45 5.36
N SER A 39 -2.59 7.62 4.43
CA SER A 39 -1.67 8.75 4.46
C SER A 39 -2.39 10.10 4.38
N TYR A 40 -3.41 10.19 3.52
CA TYR A 40 -4.25 11.38 3.39
C TYR A 40 -5.17 11.55 4.60
N ALA A 41 -5.80 10.48 5.07
CA ALA A 41 -6.72 10.52 6.20
C ALA A 41 -6.01 10.97 7.49
N LEU A 42 -4.79 10.46 7.74
CA LEU A 42 -4.01 10.75 8.94
C LEU A 42 -3.10 11.96 8.78
N LYS A 43 -2.96 12.52 7.57
CA LYS A 43 -1.99 13.56 7.22
C LYS A 43 -0.56 13.18 7.64
N ARG A 44 -0.20 11.91 7.44
CA ARG A 44 1.11 11.34 7.80
C ARG A 44 1.62 10.49 6.64
N LYS A 45 2.91 10.58 6.35
CA LYS A 45 3.57 9.74 5.34
C LYS A 45 4.92 9.27 5.86
N ILE A 46 5.36 8.13 5.33
CA ILE A 46 6.70 7.61 5.53
C ILE A 46 7.51 7.96 4.27
N GLU A 47 8.52 8.81 4.43
CA GLU A 47 9.30 9.32 3.30
C GLU A 47 10.50 8.41 3.00
N ALA A 48 11.55 8.49 3.82
CA ALA A 48 12.83 7.82 3.58
C ALA A 48 13.08 6.63 4.51
N TYR A 49 12.02 6.04 5.05
CA TYR A 49 12.14 4.98 6.03
C TYR A 49 11.50 3.70 5.49
N ASP A 50 12.31 2.66 5.35
CA ASP A 50 11.87 1.39 4.79
C ASP A 50 11.59 0.36 5.91
N PRO A 51 10.76 -0.66 5.66
CA PRO A 51 10.43 -1.68 6.64
C PRO A 51 11.64 -2.44 7.22
N ASP A 52 12.67 -2.70 6.40
CA ASP A 52 13.88 -3.40 6.81
C ASP A 52 14.73 -2.51 7.73
N GLN A 53 14.91 -1.23 7.39
CA GLN A 53 15.53 -0.27 8.29
C GLN A 53 14.76 -0.16 9.62
N PHE A 54 13.43 -0.09 9.57
CA PHE A 54 12.59 -0.06 10.78
C PHE A 54 12.79 -1.29 11.66
N ARG A 55 12.90 -2.47 11.05
CA ARG A 55 13.17 -3.72 11.77
C ARG A 55 14.53 -3.69 12.46
N GLU A 56 15.60 -3.26 11.78
CA GLU A 56 16.93 -3.21 12.38
C GLU A 56 17.05 -2.14 13.47
N ASP A 57 16.33 -1.02 13.35
CA ASP A 57 16.23 -0.03 14.42
C ASP A 57 15.47 -0.58 15.63
N CYS A 58 14.37 -1.31 15.41
CA CYS A 58 13.65 -2.02 16.48
C CYS A 58 14.56 -3.04 17.18
N LYS A 59 15.35 -3.80 16.40
CA LYS A 59 16.31 -4.76 16.94
C LYS A 59 17.34 -4.10 17.83
N THR A 60 17.97 -3.05 17.32
CA THR A 60 19.01 -2.31 18.05
C THR A 60 18.46 -1.78 19.37
N HIS A 61 17.29 -1.14 19.33
CA HIS A 61 16.66 -0.61 20.55
C HIS A 61 16.19 -1.71 21.51
N MET A 62 15.58 -2.78 21.01
CA MET A 62 15.11 -3.88 21.87
C MET A 62 16.28 -4.63 22.50
N GLN A 63 17.41 -4.78 21.81
CA GLN A 63 18.60 -5.44 22.37
C GLN A 63 19.17 -4.73 23.59
N GLU A 64 18.97 -3.41 23.73
CA GLU A 64 19.34 -2.65 24.93
C GLU A 64 18.38 -2.91 26.11
N LEU A 65 17.15 -3.34 25.83
CA LEU A 65 16.08 -3.54 26.81
C LEU A 65 15.88 -5.02 27.19
N LEU A 66 16.33 -5.94 26.35
CA LEU A 66 16.15 -7.37 26.53
C LEU A 66 17.24 -7.92 27.46
N ASP A 67 16.82 -8.49 28.59
CA ASP A 67 17.70 -9.23 29.50
C ASP A 67 18.29 -10.49 28.82
N GLU A 68 17.54 -11.10 27.91
CA GLU A 68 17.95 -12.26 27.12
C GLU A 68 18.03 -11.90 25.62
N PRO A 69 19.24 -11.68 25.07
CA PRO A 69 19.40 -11.30 23.66
C PRO A 69 18.85 -12.33 22.66
N ALA A 70 18.79 -13.60 23.05
CA ALA A 70 18.23 -14.67 22.23
C ALA A 70 16.72 -14.52 21.99
N PHE A 71 16.02 -13.80 22.88
CA PHE A 71 14.58 -13.56 22.77
C PHE A 71 14.21 -12.73 21.53
N TRP A 72 15.15 -11.94 20.98
CA TRP A 72 14.93 -11.22 19.73
C TRP A 72 14.44 -12.13 18.60
N SER A 73 14.97 -13.35 18.49
CA SER A 73 14.55 -14.31 17.45
C SER A 73 13.05 -14.65 17.51
N VAL A 74 12.45 -14.62 18.70
CA VAL A 74 11.02 -14.85 18.90
C VAL A 74 10.22 -13.63 18.44
N LEU A 75 10.64 -12.42 18.82
CA LEU A 75 10.01 -11.16 18.42
C LEU A 75 10.09 -10.95 16.90
N GLU A 76 11.26 -11.22 16.32
CA GLU A 76 11.48 -11.14 14.88
C GLU A 76 10.50 -12.03 14.11
N ARG A 77 10.36 -13.28 14.56
CA ARG A 77 9.42 -14.23 13.96
C ARG A 77 7.96 -13.80 14.13
N MET A 78 7.61 -13.28 15.29
CA MET A 78 6.23 -12.90 15.64
C MET A 78 5.75 -11.68 14.83
N TYR A 79 6.60 -10.68 14.62
CA TYR A 79 6.18 -9.42 14.02
C TYR A 79 6.68 -9.24 12.57
N PHE A 80 7.91 -9.64 12.26
CA PHE A 80 8.55 -9.27 11.00
C PHE A 80 8.56 -10.39 9.97
N SER A 81 8.90 -11.63 10.34
CA SER A 81 9.01 -12.73 9.37
C SER A 81 7.71 -13.02 8.60
N SER A 82 6.58 -12.91 9.29
CA SER A 82 5.24 -13.10 8.70
C SER A 82 4.58 -11.79 8.24
N GLN A 83 5.28 -10.65 8.37
CA GLN A 83 4.71 -9.31 8.17
C GLN A 83 3.49 -9.00 9.05
N ASP A 84 3.31 -9.71 10.16
CA ASP A 84 2.19 -9.54 11.09
C ASP A 84 2.23 -8.17 11.81
N ILE A 85 3.36 -7.48 11.79
CA ILE A 85 3.48 -6.09 12.27
C ILE A 85 2.47 -5.15 11.61
N PHE A 86 2.11 -5.37 10.34
CA PHE A 86 1.10 -4.58 9.64
C PHE A 86 -0.33 -4.80 10.16
N ARG A 87 -0.56 -5.81 10.98
CA ARG A 87 -1.85 -6.12 11.62
C ARG A 87 -1.97 -5.58 13.04
N VAL A 88 -0.86 -5.13 13.63
CA VAL A 88 -0.83 -4.62 15.02
C VAL A 88 -1.49 -3.24 15.12
N SER A 89 -1.27 -2.37 14.13
CA SER A 89 -1.79 -1.01 14.12
C SER A 89 -1.97 -0.50 12.69
N PRO A 90 -3.04 0.28 12.39
CA PRO A 90 -3.22 0.93 11.09
C PRO A 90 -2.06 1.84 10.69
N LEU A 91 -1.28 2.36 11.65
CA LEU A 91 -0.11 3.19 11.34
C LEU A 91 0.97 2.43 10.58
N PHE A 92 1.13 1.14 10.82
CA PHE A 92 2.12 0.33 10.10
C PHE A 92 1.76 0.15 8.62
N LEU A 93 0.47 0.29 8.26
CA LEU A 93 0.04 0.23 6.87
C LEU A 93 0.53 1.44 6.04
N LEU A 94 1.03 2.50 6.69
CA LEU A 94 1.68 3.61 5.99
C LEU A 94 2.95 3.15 5.26
N PHE A 95 3.60 2.06 5.69
CA PHE A 95 4.73 1.48 4.96
C PHE A 95 4.33 0.90 3.59
N HIS A 96 3.04 0.65 3.34
CA HIS A 96 2.58 0.21 2.02
C HIS A 96 2.55 1.34 0.97
N ALA A 97 2.67 2.61 1.39
CA ALA A 97 2.77 3.76 0.50
C ALA A 97 4.02 4.59 0.84
N GLN A 98 5.07 4.41 0.05
CA GLN A 98 6.30 5.19 0.17
C GLN A 98 6.31 6.36 -0.82
N PHE A 99 7.02 7.42 -0.45
CA PHE A 99 7.09 8.66 -1.22
C PHE A 99 8.53 9.11 -1.39
N VAL A 100 8.89 9.52 -2.60
CA VAL A 100 10.12 10.25 -2.89
C VAL A 100 9.73 11.70 -3.18
N GLY A 101 9.87 12.56 -2.16
CA GLY A 101 9.38 13.95 -2.19
C GLY A 101 7.84 14.02 -2.18
N GLU A 102 7.27 14.68 -3.18
CA GLU A 102 5.81 14.74 -3.40
C GLU A 102 5.29 13.60 -4.30
N LYS A 103 6.19 12.78 -4.85
CA LYS A 103 5.85 11.69 -5.76
C LYS A 103 5.77 10.38 -5.00
N ILE A 104 4.77 9.57 -5.32
CA ILE A 104 4.65 8.18 -4.88
C ILE A 104 5.83 7.40 -5.48
N SER A 105 6.68 6.80 -4.64
CA SER A 105 7.64 5.80 -5.13
C SER A 105 6.86 4.53 -5.43
N ALA A 106 7.18 3.91 -6.55
CA ALA A 106 6.45 2.77 -7.09
C ALA A 106 6.12 1.75 -5.98
N GLY A 107 4.85 1.34 -5.93
CA GLY A 107 4.34 0.36 -4.98
C GLY A 107 5.25 -0.86 -4.92
N SER A 108 5.51 -1.32 -3.69
CA SER A 108 6.42 -2.41 -3.35
C SER A 108 6.48 -3.52 -4.41
N THR A 109 7.70 -3.91 -4.77
CA THR A 109 8.08 -4.98 -5.69
C THR A 109 7.60 -6.39 -5.31
N ALA A 110 6.61 -6.51 -4.43
CA ALA A 110 6.05 -7.77 -3.94
C ALA A 110 5.28 -8.55 -5.01
N ASP A 111 4.78 -7.90 -6.07
CA ASP A 111 4.10 -8.56 -7.20
C ASP A 111 5.05 -8.91 -8.35
N LYS A 112 6.07 -9.73 -8.05
CA LYS A 112 6.85 -10.49 -9.06
C LYS A 112 6.54 -11.98 -9.03
N ARG A 113 5.31 -12.34 -8.68
CA ARG A 113 4.83 -13.72 -8.76
C ARG A 113 3.52 -13.75 -9.54
N LEU A 114 3.65 -13.78 -10.86
CA LEU A 114 2.86 -14.55 -11.83
C LEU A 114 3.51 -14.43 -13.21
#